data_AF-A0A6G3Z7P8-F1
#
_entry.id   AF-A0A6G3Z7P8-F1
#
_cell.length_a   1.000
_cell.length_b   1.000
_cell.length_c   1.000
_cell.angle_alpha   90.00
_cell.angle_beta   90.00
_cell.angle_gamma   90.00
#
_symmetry.space_group_name_H-M   'P 1'
#
loop_
_entity.id
_entity.type
_entity.pdbx_description
1 polymer ?
#
loop_
_entity_poly.entity_id
_entity_poly.type
_entity_poly.pdbx_seq_one_letter_code
_entity_poly.pdbx_strand_id
1 'polypeptide(L)'
;MKTTLLLCIICFRIQTLDAQQLNGFDLRETLIPSKEILRGGPPRDGIPSIDKPEFKKAFEYREFGNNIQVLGVFYNGIAKAYPIKILDWHEIVNDDFGGEPVVITYCPLCGSGIAFDADVVEDKPTEFGVSGLLYNSDVLLYDRTTQSLWSQIMGKAIS
;
A
#
# COMPACT_ATOMS: atom_id res chain seq x y z
N MET A 1 32.73 62.35 -19.32
CA MET A 1 32.97 61.31 -18.28
C MET A 1 31.71 60.47 -18.18
N LYS A 2 31.73 59.24 -18.72
CA LYS A 2 30.59 58.32 -18.75
C LYS A 2 30.70 57.36 -17.55
N THR A 3 29.77 57.47 -16.61
CA THR A 3 29.72 56.59 -15.43
C THR A 3 28.87 55.38 -15.79
N THR A 4 29.50 54.24 -16.06
CA THR A 4 28.81 52.97 -16.31
C THR A 4 28.41 52.35 -14.99
N LEU A 5 27.10 52.27 -14.73
CA LEU A 5 26.52 51.57 -13.59
C LEU A 5 26.49 50.06 -13.91
N LEU A 6 27.26 49.28 -13.16
CA LEU A 6 27.31 47.82 -13.30
C LEU A 6 26.13 47.21 -12.51
N LEU A 7 25.09 46.76 -13.22
CA LEU A 7 23.97 46.05 -12.61
C LEU A 7 24.37 44.58 -12.42
N CYS A 8 24.74 44.20 -11.19
CA CYS A 8 24.89 42.78 -10.83
C CYS A 8 23.50 42.14 -10.75
N ILE A 9 23.10 41.46 -11.82
CA ILE A 9 21.92 40.60 -11.81
C ILE A 9 22.29 39.34 -11.00
N ILE A 10 21.83 39.29 -9.75
CA ILE A 10 21.88 38.08 -8.94
C ILE A 10 20.84 37.12 -9.52
N CYS A 11 21.29 36.17 -10.34
CA CYS A 11 20.48 35.03 -10.75
C CYS A 11 20.22 34.16 -9.52
N PHE A 12 19.12 34.40 -8.81
CA PHE A 12 18.56 33.43 -7.88
C PHE A 12 18.19 32.18 -8.68
N ARG A 13 19.05 31.15 -8.62
CA ARG A 13 18.67 29.79 -9.01
C ARG A 13 17.49 29.43 -8.12
N ILE A 14 16.28 29.35 -8.69
CA ILE A 14 15.19 28.61 -8.07
C ILE A 14 15.70 27.18 -8.01
N GLN A 15 16.23 26.78 -6.86
CA GLN A 15 16.33 25.37 -6.53
C GLN A 15 14.89 24.91 -6.45
N THR A 16 14.44 24.17 -7.46
CA THR A 16 13.29 23.31 -7.28
C THR A 16 13.67 22.41 -6.10
N LEU A 17 13.05 22.62 -4.94
CA LEU A 17 13.00 21.61 -3.90
C LEU A 17 12.56 20.35 -4.63
N ASP A 18 13.48 19.40 -4.76
CA ASP A 18 13.17 18.07 -5.23
C ASP A 18 12.06 17.60 -4.29
N ALA A 19 10.82 17.59 -4.78
CA ALA A 19 9.68 17.19 -3.99
C ALA A 19 10.06 15.82 -3.42
N GLN A 20 9.98 15.66 -2.09
CA GLN A 20 10.47 14.46 -1.41
C GLN A 20 9.60 13.27 -1.81
N GLN A 21 9.86 12.74 -3.01
CA GLN A 21 9.12 11.64 -3.60
C GLN A 21 9.86 10.34 -3.37
N LEU A 22 9.12 9.30 -3.05
CA LEU A 22 9.66 7.96 -2.85
C LEU A 22 8.73 6.94 -3.50
N ASN A 23 9.25 6.07 -4.36
CA ASN A 23 8.46 5.16 -5.19
C ASN A 23 7.30 5.83 -5.98
N GLY A 24 7.42 7.13 -6.27
CA GLY A 24 6.39 7.91 -6.96
C GLY A 24 5.29 8.49 -6.05
N PHE A 25 5.42 8.35 -4.73
CA PHE A 25 4.53 8.96 -3.74
C PHE A 25 5.10 10.27 -3.20
N ASP A 26 4.25 11.26 -3.00
CA ASP A 26 4.61 12.56 -2.43
C ASP A 26 4.61 12.51 -0.90
N LEU A 27 5.76 12.79 -0.28
CA LEU A 27 5.92 12.71 1.19
C LEU A 27 6.02 14.09 1.86
N ARG A 28 5.56 15.16 1.20
CA ARG A 28 5.62 16.52 1.75
C ARG A 28 4.66 16.74 2.93
N GLU A 29 3.48 16.14 2.87
CA GLU A 29 2.42 16.29 3.87
C GLU A 29 2.03 14.93 4.45
N THR A 30 2.90 14.37 5.30
CA THR A 30 2.65 13.07 5.94
C THR A 30 2.28 13.21 7.41
N LEU A 31 1.40 12.34 7.90
CA LEU A 31 1.03 12.25 9.32
C LEU A 31 2.14 11.65 10.19
N ILE A 32 3.14 11.03 9.56
CA ILE A 32 4.33 10.46 10.19
C ILE A 32 5.60 11.14 9.65
N PRO A 33 6.75 11.08 10.34
CA PRO A 33 7.97 11.69 9.83
C PRO A 33 8.41 11.07 8.50
N SER A 34 8.45 11.84 7.42
CA SER A 34 8.76 11.34 6.05
C SER A 34 10.11 10.62 5.95
N LYS A 35 11.10 11.02 6.77
CA LYS A 35 12.41 10.37 6.89
C LYS A 35 12.39 8.94 7.45
N GLU A 36 11.29 8.55 8.11
CA GLU A 36 11.08 7.20 8.65
C GLU A 36 10.34 6.29 7.66
N ILE A 37 9.89 6.84 6.52
CA ILE A 37 9.36 6.06 5.40
C ILE A 37 10.53 5.57 4.55
N LEU A 38 10.70 4.26 4.48
CA LEU A 38 11.84 3.61 3.84
C LEU A 38 11.41 2.77 2.65
N ARG A 39 12.33 2.47 1.74
CA ARG A 39 12.10 1.52 0.64
C ARG A 39 12.19 0.09 1.17
N GLY A 40 11.21 -0.74 0.85
CA GLY A 40 11.24 -2.18 1.12
C GLY A 40 12.07 -2.98 0.13
N GLY A 41 12.46 -2.37 -1.01
CA GLY A 41 13.24 -3.01 -2.08
C GLY A 41 12.47 -3.08 -3.38
N PRO A 42 11.25 -3.67 -3.42
CA PRO A 42 10.39 -3.62 -4.59
C PRO A 42 10.02 -2.17 -4.96
N PRO A 43 9.90 -1.86 -6.26
CA PRO A 43 9.24 -0.62 -6.69
C PRO A 43 7.75 -0.69 -6.34
N ARG A 44 7.05 0.44 -6.53
CA ARG A 44 5.59 0.47 -6.53
C ARG A 44 5.04 -0.61 -7.48
N ASP A 45 4.09 -1.39 -6.98
CA ASP A 45 3.48 -2.56 -7.65
C ASP A 45 4.49 -3.60 -8.16
N GLY A 46 5.74 -3.59 -7.66
CA GLY A 46 6.72 -4.64 -7.93
C GLY A 46 6.33 -6.00 -7.33
N ILE A 47 5.40 -5.97 -6.38
CA ILE A 47 4.66 -7.10 -5.84
C ILE A 47 3.20 -6.90 -6.27
N PRO A 48 2.62 -7.77 -7.10
CA PRO A 48 1.27 -7.59 -7.60
C PRO A 48 0.24 -7.97 -6.53
N SER A 49 -0.71 -7.08 -6.24
CA SER A 49 -1.88 -7.44 -5.44
C SER A 49 -2.81 -8.40 -6.20
N ILE A 50 -3.65 -9.13 -5.46
CA ILE A 50 -4.71 -9.94 -6.06
C ILE A 50 -6.00 -9.11 -6.07
N ASP A 51 -6.49 -8.77 -7.25
CA ASP A 51 -7.70 -7.94 -7.39
C ASP A 51 -8.95 -8.75 -7.78
N LYS A 52 -8.75 -10.03 -8.11
CA LYS A 52 -9.81 -10.98 -8.48
C LYS A 52 -9.49 -12.35 -7.87
N PRO A 53 -9.62 -12.50 -6.55
CA PRO A 53 -9.28 -13.75 -5.89
C PRO A 53 -10.22 -14.88 -6.31
N GLU A 54 -9.65 -16.04 -6.60
CA GLU A 54 -10.39 -17.27 -6.87
C GLU A 54 -10.29 -18.22 -5.68
N PHE A 55 -11.43 -18.74 -5.24
CA PHE A 55 -11.50 -19.65 -4.10
C PHE A 55 -11.84 -21.06 -4.54
N LYS A 56 -11.16 -22.02 -3.92
CA LYS A 56 -11.47 -23.45 -4.01
C LYS A 56 -11.84 -23.98 -2.64
N LYS A 57 -12.48 -25.14 -2.61
CA LYS A 57 -12.77 -25.83 -1.35
C LYS A 57 -11.45 -26.32 -0.73
N ALA A 58 -11.39 -26.34 0.60
CA ALA A 58 -10.15 -26.71 1.30
C ALA A 58 -9.58 -28.07 0.89
N PHE A 59 -10.43 -29.07 0.59
CA PHE A 59 -9.98 -30.40 0.16
C PHE A 59 -9.36 -30.43 -1.25
N GLU A 60 -9.57 -29.38 -2.05
CA GLU A 60 -8.98 -29.22 -3.39
C GLU A 60 -7.57 -28.63 -3.30
N TYR A 61 -7.20 -28.03 -2.15
CA TYR A 61 -5.89 -27.43 -1.87
C TYR A 61 -4.84 -28.42 -1.31
N ARG A 62 -5.10 -29.74 -1.39
CA ARG A 62 -4.25 -30.79 -0.78
C ARG A 62 -2.78 -30.77 -1.25
N GLU A 63 -2.51 -30.23 -2.44
CA GLU A 63 -1.15 -30.10 -2.98
C GLU A 63 -0.24 -29.20 -2.10
N PHE A 64 -0.83 -28.33 -1.27
CA PHE A 64 -0.10 -27.44 -0.36
C PHE A 64 0.14 -28.05 1.03
N GLY A 65 -0.26 -29.31 1.22
CA GLY A 65 -0.13 -30.06 2.47
C GLY A 65 -1.37 -29.99 3.37
N ASN A 66 -1.36 -30.78 4.45
CA ASN A 66 -2.49 -30.88 5.38
C ASN A 66 -2.48 -29.83 6.50
N ASN A 67 -1.36 -29.11 6.68
CA ASN A 67 -1.19 -28.06 7.68
C ASN A 67 -0.79 -26.76 6.97
N ILE A 68 -1.79 -25.98 6.58
CA ILE A 68 -1.60 -24.67 5.94
C ILE A 68 -2.04 -23.61 6.93
N GLN A 69 -1.14 -22.68 7.24
CA GLN A 69 -1.51 -21.49 8.00
C GLN A 69 -2.28 -20.53 7.09
N VAL A 70 -3.40 -20.02 7.59
CA VAL A 70 -4.27 -19.11 6.86
C VAL A 70 -4.59 -17.90 7.73
N LEU A 71 -4.79 -16.76 7.08
CA LEU A 71 -5.60 -15.68 7.64
C LEU A 71 -7.06 -16.03 7.36
N GLY A 72 -7.83 -16.32 8.41
CA GLY A 72 -9.26 -16.60 8.30
C GLY A 72 -10.07 -15.33 8.50
N VAL A 73 -10.98 -15.03 7.59
CA VAL A 73 -11.88 -13.87 7.70
C VAL A 73 -13.32 -14.36 7.59
N PHE A 74 -14.12 -13.98 8.58
CA PHE A 74 -15.55 -14.21 8.59
C PHE A 74 -16.26 -12.87 8.67
N TYR A 75 -16.97 -12.51 7.61
CA TYR A 75 -17.63 -11.23 7.47
C TYR A 75 -18.95 -11.42 6.74
N ASN A 76 -20.01 -10.80 7.26
CA ASN A 76 -21.38 -10.89 6.71
C ASN A 76 -21.84 -12.31 6.33
N GLY A 77 -21.52 -13.29 7.17
CA GLY A 77 -21.93 -14.68 6.99
C GLY A 77 -21.08 -15.48 5.97
N ILE A 78 -20.10 -14.86 5.35
CA ILE A 78 -19.17 -15.49 4.41
C ILE A 78 -17.83 -15.71 5.11
N ALA A 79 -17.36 -16.96 5.11
CA ALA A 79 -16.05 -17.35 5.62
C ALA A 79 -15.10 -17.62 4.45
N LYS A 80 -13.95 -16.95 4.46
CA LYS A 80 -12.86 -17.15 3.51
C LYS A 80 -11.55 -17.36 4.26
N ALA A 81 -10.63 -18.08 3.63
CA ALA A 81 -9.31 -18.36 4.17
C ALA A 81 -8.26 -17.97 3.12
N TYR A 82 -7.29 -17.17 3.54
CA TYR A 82 -6.20 -16.67 2.70
C TYR A 82 -4.90 -17.35 3.17
N PRO A 83 -4.34 -18.29 2.40
CA PRO A 83 -3.10 -18.95 2.77
C PRO A 83 -1.95 -17.95 2.94
N ILE A 84 -1.26 -18.02 4.08
CA ILE A 84 -0.15 -17.11 4.37
C ILE A 84 0.93 -17.20 3.27
N LYS A 85 1.19 -18.39 2.72
CA LYS A 85 2.14 -18.56 1.61
C LYS A 85 1.79 -17.77 0.33
N ILE A 86 0.49 -17.53 0.09
CA ILE A 86 0.03 -16.72 -1.05
C ILE A 86 0.16 -15.24 -0.68
N LEU A 87 -0.24 -14.89 0.55
CA LEU A 87 -0.12 -13.53 1.07
C LEU A 87 1.35 -13.07 1.22
N ASP A 88 2.29 -13.97 1.49
CA ASP A 88 3.73 -13.71 1.50
C ASP A 88 4.21 -13.18 0.14
N TRP A 89 3.58 -13.61 -0.96
CA TRP A 89 3.96 -13.20 -2.31
C TRP A 89 3.15 -12.02 -2.84
N HIS A 90 1.92 -11.81 -2.36
CA HIS A 90 1.02 -10.81 -2.92
C HIS A 90 0.74 -9.62 -2.00
N GLU A 91 0.91 -9.80 -0.69
CA GLU A 91 0.72 -8.84 0.40
C GLU A 91 -0.69 -8.24 0.55
N ILE A 92 -1.45 -8.10 -0.55
CA ILE A 92 -2.76 -7.45 -0.61
C ILE A 92 -3.70 -8.29 -1.47
N VAL A 93 -4.93 -8.47 -1.00
CA VAL A 93 -6.06 -9.00 -1.77
C VAL A 93 -7.21 -8.01 -1.66
N ASN A 94 -7.61 -7.43 -2.80
CA ASN A 94 -8.86 -6.68 -2.91
C ASN A 94 -9.97 -7.71 -3.19
N ASP A 95 -10.84 -7.96 -2.22
CA ASP A 95 -11.86 -9.02 -2.26
C ASP A 95 -13.27 -8.43 -2.03
N ASP A 96 -14.28 -9.27 -2.23
CA ASP A 96 -15.69 -8.93 -2.06
C ASP A 96 -16.40 -9.98 -1.21
N PHE A 97 -17.08 -9.56 -0.16
CA PHE A 97 -17.89 -10.41 0.72
C PHE A 97 -19.38 -10.25 0.41
N GLY A 98 -19.77 -10.57 -0.83
CA GLY A 98 -21.17 -10.60 -1.23
C GLY A 98 -21.73 -9.22 -1.57
N GLY A 99 -20.93 -8.38 -2.25
CA GLY A 99 -21.23 -6.98 -2.57
C GLY A 99 -20.59 -5.98 -1.61
N GLU A 100 -19.87 -6.47 -0.59
CA GLU A 100 -19.19 -5.65 0.42
C GLU A 100 -17.67 -5.74 0.18
N PRO A 101 -17.05 -4.67 -0.33
CA PRO A 101 -15.62 -4.68 -0.60
C PRO A 101 -14.80 -4.77 0.68
N VAL A 102 -13.79 -5.64 0.67
CA VAL A 102 -12.88 -5.86 1.80
C VAL A 102 -11.47 -5.98 1.27
N VAL A 103 -10.53 -5.33 1.93
CA VAL A 103 -9.10 -5.40 1.60
C VAL A 103 -8.40 -6.24 2.65
N ILE A 104 -7.80 -7.34 2.22
CA ILE A 104 -6.99 -8.21 3.06
C ILE A 104 -5.53 -7.84 2.85
N THR A 105 -4.83 -7.62 3.95
CA THR A 105 -3.43 -7.19 3.94
C THR A 105 -2.59 -8.10 4.79
N TYR A 106 -1.35 -8.30 4.38
CA TYR A 106 -0.37 -9.08 5.12
C TYR A 106 1.02 -8.50 4.91
N CYS A 107 1.76 -8.34 6.01
CA CYS A 107 3.14 -7.89 6.03
C CYS A 107 4.05 -9.11 6.25
N PRO A 108 4.80 -9.58 5.23
CA PRO A 108 5.66 -10.75 5.38
C PRO A 108 6.84 -10.52 6.34
N LEU A 109 7.24 -9.26 6.52
CA LEU A 109 8.35 -8.87 7.39
C LEU A 109 7.98 -8.94 8.87
N CYS A 110 6.71 -8.67 9.20
CA CYS A 110 6.25 -8.51 10.56
C CYS A 110 5.21 -9.56 10.99
N GLY A 111 4.71 -10.35 10.04
CA GLY A 111 3.74 -11.43 10.29
C GLY A 111 2.35 -10.93 10.69
N SER A 112 2.04 -9.65 10.46
CA SER A 112 0.72 -9.07 10.70
C SER A 112 -0.19 -9.28 9.49
N GLY A 113 -1.44 -9.63 9.76
CA GLY A 113 -2.51 -9.68 8.77
C GLY A 113 -3.73 -8.92 9.26
N ILE A 114 -4.27 -8.02 8.45
CA ILE A 114 -5.41 -7.18 8.79
C ILE A 114 -6.39 -7.14 7.62
N ALA A 115 -7.68 -7.25 7.93
CA ALA A 115 -8.77 -7.02 6.98
C ALA A 115 -9.42 -5.67 7.26
N PHE A 116 -9.65 -4.88 6.22
CA PHE A 116 -10.36 -3.61 6.29
C PHE A 116 -11.62 -3.66 5.43
N ASP A 117 -12.69 -3.04 5.91
CA ASP A 117 -13.78 -2.65 5.02
C ASP A 117 -13.21 -1.63 4.01
N ALA A 118 -13.43 -1.88 2.72
CA ALA A 118 -13.04 -0.93 1.69
C ALA A 118 -14.22 0.00 1.41
N ASP A 119 -14.09 1.24 1.88
CA ASP A 119 -15.06 2.29 1.61
C ASP A 119 -15.26 2.44 0.09
N VAL A 120 -16.49 2.80 -0.29
CA VAL A 120 -16.83 3.14 -1.67
C VAL A 120 -16.62 4.64 -1.84
N VAL A 121 -15.62 5.01 -2.64
CA VAL A 121 -15.30 6.40 -2.99
C VAL A 121 -15.58 6.59 -4.47
N GLU A 122 -16.35 7.62 -4.83
CA GLU A 122 -16.74 7.89 -6.23
C GLU A 122 -17.42 6.69 -6.92
N ASP A 123 -18.35 6.03 -6.23
CA ASP A 123 -19.08 4.83 -6.70
C ASP A 123 -18.18 3.63 -7.07
N LYS A 124 -16.93 3.61 -6.57
CA LYS A 124 -16.01 2.49 -6.74
C LYS A 124 -15.48 2.01 -5.40
N PRO A 125 -15.32 0.69 -5.22
CA PRO A 125 -14.56 0.16 -4.09
C PRO A 125 -13.16 0.77 -4.05
N THR A 126 -12.71 1.15 -2.86
CA THR A 126 -11.31 1.50 -2.67
C THR A 126 -10.46 0.26 -2.87
N GLU A 127 -9.61 0.27 -3.90
CA GLU A 127 -8.63 -0.78 -4.16
C GLU A 127 -7.24 -0.33 -3.75
N PHE A 128 -6.49 -1.24 -3.14
CA PHE A 128 -5.13 -0.99 -2.70
C PHE A 128 -4.11 -1.69 -3.58
N GLY A 129 -2.96 -1.04 -3.76
CA GLY A 129 -1.76 -1.64 -4.33
C GLY A 129 -0.60 -1.63 -3.34
N VAL A 130 0.49 -2.30 -3.73
CA VAL A 130 1.70 -2.39 -2.92
C VAL A 130 2.59 -1.19 -3.23
N SER A 131 2.86 -0.33 -2.25
CA SER A 131 3.67 0.87 -2.47
C SER A 131 5.16 0.57 -2.63
N GLY A 132 5.63 -0.57 -2.10
CA GLY A 132 7.05 -0.88 -1.93
C GLY A 132 7.74 -0.06 -0.85
N LEU A 133 6.97 0.68 -0.03
CA LEU A 133 7.45 1.48 1.09
C LEU A 133 7.10 0.83 2.43
N LEU A 134 7.88 1.16 3.44
CA LEU A 134 7.75 0.66 4.80
C LEU A 134 7.74 1.82 5.80
N TYR A 135 7.03 1.62 6.91
CA TYR A 135 7.14 2.43 8.11
C TYR A 135 7.21 1.52 9.34
N ASN A 136 8.23 1.71 10.21
CA ASN A 136 8.49 0.80 11.33
C ASN A 136 8.56 -0.69 10.92
N SER A 137 9.13 -0.95 9.74
CA SER A 137 9.21 -2.28 9.11
C SER A 137 7.88 -2.93 8.74
N ASP A 138 6.76 -2.22 8.89
CA ASP A 138 5.44 -2.60 8.40
C ASP A 138 5.21 -2.04 6.99
N VAL A 139 4.44 -2.76 6.18
CA VAL A 139 4.14 -2.38 4.80
C VAL A 139 3.24 -1.14 4.76
N LEU A 140 3.58 -0.21 3.88
CA LEU A 140 2.65 0.84 3.48
C LEU A 140 1.91 0.40 2.22
N LEU A 141 0.59 0.45 2.29
CA LEU A 141 -0.30 0.24 1.16
C LEU A 141 -0.44 1.58 0.43
N TYR A 142 -1.04 1.58 -0.75
CA TYR A 142 -1.55 2.83 -1.32
C TYR A 142 -2.94 2.64 -1.91
N ASP A 143 -3.80 3.64 -1.74
CA ASP A 143 -5.10 3.70 -2.38
C ASP A 143 -4.93 4.08 -3.85
N ARG A 144 -5.41 3.24 -4.76
CA ARG A 144 -5.30 3.45 -6.21
C ARG A 144 -6.15 4.61 -6.73
N THR A 145 -7.18 5.02 -6.02
CA THR A 145 -8.03 6.16 -6.38
C THR A 145 -7.35 7.46 -5.97
N THR A 146 -7.06 7.64 -4.68
CA THR A 146 -6.54 8.91 -4.15
C THR A 146 -5.02 9.05 -4.24
N GLN A 147 -4.30 7.95 -4.50
CA GLN A 147 -2.83 7.88 -4.47
C GLN A 147 -2.21 8.13 -3.08
N SER A 148 -3.02 8.12 -2.02
CA SER A 148 -2.55 8.26 -0.64
C SER A 148 -1.84 6.99 -0.18
N LEU A 149 -0.81 7.15 0.65
CA LEU A 149 -0.19 6.05 1.38
C LEU A 149 -1.01 5.71 2.62
N TRP A 150 -1.13 4.43 2.92
CA TRP A 150 -1.88 3.94 4.08
C TRP A 150 -1.01 3.05 4.94
N SER A 151 -1.07 3.27 6.25
CA SER A 151 -0.42 2.36 7.21
C SER A 151 -1.36 1.21 7.52
N GLN A 152 -0.85 -0.02 7.35
CA GLN A 152 -1.57 -1.24 7.70
C GLN A 152 -1.92 -1.23 9.20
N ILE A 153 -0.94 -1.05 10.09
CA ILE A 153 -1.21 -1.08 11.53
C ILE A 153 -2.13 0.06 12.01
N MET A 154 -2.01 1.27 11.45
CA MET A 154 -2.84 2.39 11.87
C MET A 154 -4.24 2.37 11.26
N GLY A 155 -4.45 1.62 10.17
CA GLY A 155 -5.73 1.55 9.46
C GLY A 155 -6.20 2.87 8.86
N LYS A 156 -5.28 3.75 8.44
CA LYS A 156 -5.62 5.06 7.87
C LYS A 156 -4.58 5.57 6.88
N ALA A 157 -5.01 6.51 6.04
CA ALA A 157 -4.13 7.32 5.20
C ALA A 157 -3.13 8.09 6.06
N ILE A 158 -1.89 8.13 5.60
CA ILE A 158 -0.78 8.86 6.20
C ILE A 158 -0.22 9.95 5.29
N SER A 159 -0.68 10.04 4.04
CA SER A 159 -0.35 11.07 3.05
C SER A 159 -1.59 11.45 2.24
#